data_AF-A0A2E2D862-F1
#
_entry.id   AF-A0A2E2D862-F1
#
_cell.length_a   1.000
_cell.length_b   1.000
_cell.length_c   1.000
_cell.angle_alpha   90.00
_cell.angle_beta   90.00
_cell.angle_gamma   90.00
#
_symmetry.space_group_name_H-M   'P 1'
#
loop_
_entity.id
_entity.type
_entity.pdbx_description
1 polymer ?
#
loop_
_entity_poly.entity_id
_entity_poly.type
_entity_poly.pdbx_seq_one_letter_code
_entity_poly.pdbx_strand_id
1 'polypeptide(L)'
;MQVLKRNGDVVSFDGEKIKAAVGKAMSRTDYEDDKLQDKVVRYVKKNIEEDIVSVDTVHKLVEDGIMNAKAFDVAREYVTYRKAHEPDIFRPRENYKPFEYPHFKQYMDAVHQAFWVVDEFNFTASIQEYHSELSENERQVIQRTMLAISQIEARFVKTFWGKLYDRLPKPEVADVGAAFSNNESIHATAYSQLLEYLGMNELFEDLDNIDCLRKRQEYLKRFVSPNDSSNKEFMRSVLLFSMFVENVSLFGQFLIMSCFDNYKNMLVGISNVVQSSACDESVHAMFGAEIINTIKEENPDWFTEALVQDTHDACKVSMDAESEILDWIFEGGDLDFVSKEEVKDYLRWRFNKSMEMIGFPEVFEVQDKTKEKFQWFEIQVNSTTNPDFFARKNVNYTKVNKSFTEDDLF
;
A
#
# COMPACT_ATOMS: atom_id res chain seq x y z
N MET A 1 34.18 -13.95 6.46
CA MET A 1 32.89 -14.66 6.54
C MET A 1 31.86 -13.77 7.19
N GLN A 2 30.92 -13.30 6.39
CA GLN A 2 29.78 -12.49 6.80
C GLN A 2 28.48 -13.27 6.58
N VAL A 3 27.44 -12.90 7.30
CA VAL A 3 26.11 -13.50 7.21
C VAL A 3 25.13 -12.45 6.71
N LEU A 4 24.51 -12.71 5.58
CA LEU A 4 23.37 -11.95 5.07
C LEU A 4 22.11 -12.37 5.84
N LYS A 5 21.54 -11.43 6.57
CA LYS A 5 20.27 -11.59 7.29
C LYS A 5 19.08 -11.48 6.35
N ARG A 6 17.93 -12.03 6.76
CA ARG A 6 16.68 -11.97 5.96
C ARG A 6 16.22 -10.53 5.70
N ASN A 7 16.54 -9.59 6.60
CA ASN A 7 16.26 -8.17 6.44
C ASN A 7 17.28 -7.42 5.54
N GLY A 8 18.19 -8.13 4.87
CA GLY A 8 19.23 -7.54 4.00
C GLY A 8 20.52 -7.12 4.70
N ASP A 9 20.57 -7.12 6.04
CA ASP A 9 21.77 -6.71 6.77
C ASP A 9 22.91 -7.71 6.62
N VAL A 10 24.13 -7.20 6.40
CA VAL A 10 25.35 -8.02 6.40
C VAL A 10 26.06 -7.87 7.74
N VAL A 11 26.11 -8.96 8.51
CA VAL A 11 26.76 -8.97 9.83
C VAL A 11 27.94 -9.94 9.87
N SER A 12 28.89 -9.71 10.77
CA SER A 12 29.98 -10.66 11.00
C SER A 12 29.43 -12.01 11.49
N PHE A 13 29.98 -13.11 10.96
CA PHE A 13 29.64 -14.44 11.45
C PHE A 13 29.99 -14.58 12.94
N ASP A 14 29.04 -15.09 13.72
CA ASP A 14 29.18 -15.28 15.16
C ASP A 14 28.82 -16.72 15.53
N GLY A 15 29.84 -17.51 15.87
CA GLY A 15 29.68 -18.91 16.26
C GLY A 15 28.94 -19.09 17.58
N GLU A 16 28.98 -18.11 18.48
CA GLU A 16 28.30 -18.21 19.78
C GLU A 16 26.78 -18.16 19.62
N LYS A 17 26.27 -17.46 18.59
CA LYS A 17 24.84 -17.51 18.24
C LYS A 17 24.38 -18.89 17.82
N ILE A 18 25.23 -19.62 17.07
CA ILE A 18 24.95 -21.01 16.68
C ILE A 18 24.96 -21.89 17.93
N LYS A 19 25.97 -21.76 18.79
CA LYS A 19 26.00 -22.53 20.05
C LYS A 19 24.77 -22.27 20.90
N ALA A 20 24.37 -21.02 21.10
CA ALA A 20 23.18 -20.68 21.86
C ALA A 20 21.91 -21.31 21.28
N ALA A 21 21.74 -21.27 19.95
CA ALA A 21 20.59 -21.87 19.28
C ALA A 21 20.57 -23.41 19.42
N VAL A 22 21.71 -24.07 19.19
CA VAL A 22 21.85 -25.53 19.36
C VAL A 22 21.66 -25.93 20.82
N GLY A 23 22.17 -25.14 21.78
CA GLY A 23 22.03 -25.39 23.21
C GLY A 23 20.58 -25.34 23.68
N LYS A 24 19.78 -24.40 23.14
CA LYS A 24 18.34 -24.37 23.40
C LYS A 24 17.64 -25.64 22.89
N ALA A 25 18.01 -26.14 21.71
CA ALA A 25 17.46 -27.39 21.21
C ALA A 25 17.91 -28.60 22.06
N MET A 26 19.19 -28.66 22.45
CA MET A 26 19.73 -29.71 23.32
C MET A 26 19.01 -29.77 24.67
N SER A 27 18.73 -28.61 25.29
CA SER A 27 18.04 -28.54 26.59
C SER A 27 16.62 -29.11 26.61
N ARG A 28 16.04 -29.39 25.44
CA ARG A 28 14.72 -30.01 25.27
C ARG A 28 14.80 -31.51 24.97
N THR A 29 15.99 -32.09 25.05
CA THR A 29 16.28 -33.49 24.75
C THR A 29 17.15 -34.11 25.84
N ASP A 30 17.18 -35.44 25.91
CA ASP A 30 18.07 -36.18 26.83
C ASP A 30 19.48 -36.39 26.22
N TYR A 31 19.93 -35.50 25.35
CA TYR A 31 21.18 -35.67 24.61
C TYR A 31 22.40 -35.15 25.40
N GLU A 32 23.32 -36.05 25.77
CA GLU A 32 24.42 -35.81 26.74
C GLU A 32 25.82 -35.69 26.10
N ASP A 33 26.00 -34.91 25.02
CA ASP A 33 27.34 -34.57 24.49
C ASP A 33 27.59 -33.07 24.50
N ASP A 34 28.32 -32.62 25.54
CA ASP A 34 28.71 -31.22 25.77
C ASP A 34 29.54 -30.62 24.62
N LYS A 35 30.11 -31.45 23.73
CA LYS A 35 30.91 -30.97 22.58
C LYS A 35 30.08 -30.82 21.31
N LEU A 36 28.78 -31.13 21.32
CA LEU A 36 27.94 -31.03 20.13
C LEU A 36 27.94 -29.62 19.54
N GLN A 37 27.72 -28.59 20.37
CA GLN A 37 27.70 -27.20 19.93
C GLN A 37 29.00 -26.81 19.19
N ASP A 38 30.16 -27.20 19.72
CA ASP A 38 31.47 -26.95 19.10
C ASP A 38 31.71 -27.77 17.84
N LYS A 39 31.19 -29.00 17.76
CA LYS A 39 31.26 -29.83 16.55
C LYS A 39 30.44 -29.20 15.43
N VAL A 40 29.23 -28.72 15.74
CA VAL A 40 28.33 -28.07 14.79
C VAL A 40 28.93 -26.77 14.26
N VAL A 41 29.46 -25.90 15.14
CA VAL A 41 30.12 -24.65 14.69
C VAL A 41 31.30 -24.92 13.76
N ARG A 42 32.11 -25.96 14.07
CA ARG A 42 33.23 -26.37 13.19
C ARG A 42 32.73 -26.90 11.85
N TYR A 43 31.66 -27.68 11.85
CA TYR A 43 31.04 -28.18 10.63
C TYR A 43 30.55 -27.02 9.75
N VAL A 44 29.81 -26.07 10.31
CA VAL A 44 29.31 -24.89 9.58
C VAL A 44 30.47 -24.09 8.99
N LYS A 45 31.49 -23.76 9.79
CA LYS A 45 32.66 -23.00 9.30
C LYS A 45 33.43 -23.70 8.18
N LYS A 46 33.44 -25.04 8.17
CA LYS A 46 34.16 -25.83 7.15
C LYS A 46 33.40 -25.89 5.82
N ASN A 47 32.07 -25.85 5.87
CA ASN A 47 31.21 -26.03 4.70
C ASN A 47 30.64 -24.71 4.15
N ILE A 48 31.08 -23.56 4.66
CA ILE A 48 30.81 -22.26 4.03
C ILE A 48 31.91 -22.02 3.00
N GLU A 49 31.53 -22.02 1.73
CA GLU A 49 32.44 -21.82 0.59
C GLU A 49 32.53 -20.35 0.16
N GLU A 50 31.53 -19.54 0.51
CA GLU A 50 31.38 -18.14 0.10
C GLU A 50 31.77 -17.15 1.21
N ASP A 51 32.25 -15.97 0.82
CA ASP A 51 32.62 -14.91 1.77
C ASP A 51 31.41 -14.31 2.50
N ILE A 52 30.26 -14.29 1.84
CA ILE A 52 28.96 -13.84 2.36
C ILE A 52 27.96 -15.00 2.19
N VAL A 53 27.39 -15.49 3.28
CA VAL A 53 26.44 -16.60 3.28
C VAL A 53 25.08 -16.16 3.83
N SER A 54 23.98 -16.64 3.26
CA SER A 54 22.64 -16.33 3.81
C SER A 54 22.42 -17.01 5.15
N VAL A 55 21.63 -16.39 6.02
CA VAL A 55 21.27 -16.97 7.33
C VAL A 55 20.53 -18.31 7.18
N ASP A 56 19.78 -18.50 6.10
CA ASP A 56 19.06 -19.76 5.82
C ASP A 56 20.02 -20.89 5.43
N THR A 57 21.06 -20.57 4.65
CA THR A 57 22.13 -21.53 4.36
C THR A 57 22.89 -21.88 5.64
N VAL A 58 23.14 -20.91 6.54
CA VAL A 58 23.73 -21.19 7.86
C VAL A 58 22.84 -22.15 8.67
N HIS A 59 21.53 -21.93 8.69
CA HIS A 59 20.59 -22.83 9.39
C HIS A 59 20.60 -24.25 8.81
N LYS A 60 20.61 -24.41 7.48
CA LYS A 60 20.73 -25.73 6.83
C LYS A 60 22.03 -26.43 7.22
N LEU A 61 23.17 -25.70 7.21
CA LEU A 61 24.46 -26.25 7.64
C LEU A 61 24.49 -26.62 9.12
N VAL A 62 23.74 -25.91 9.97
CA VAL A 62 23.58 -26.27 11.38
C VAL A 62 22.79 -27.57 11.51
N GLU A 63 21.67 -27.71 10.79
CA GLU A 63 20.87 -28.94 10.73
C GLU A 63 21.73 -30.12 10.27
N ASP A 64 22.46 -29.97 9.17
CA ASP A 64 23.38 -30.99 8.64
C ASP A 64 24.49 -31.33 9.64
N GLY A 65 25.03 -30.34 10.35
CA GLY A 65 26.06 -30.54 11.37
C GLY A 65 25.55 -31.35 12.56
N ILE A 66 24.31 -31.11 13.00
CA ILE A 66 23.68 -31.87 14.09
C ILE A 66 23.38 -33.31 13.61
N MET A 67 22.88 -33.47 12.38
CA MET A 67 22.60 -34.76 11.77
C MET A 67 23.87 -35.60 11.55
N ASN A 68 24.97 -34.96 11.14
CA ASN A 68 26.28 -35.61 10.98
C ASN A 68 26.82 -36.14 12.32
N ALA A 69 26.55 -35.40 13.41
CA ALA A 69 26.85 -35.84 14.77
C ALA A 69 25.92 -36.95 15.29
N LYS A 70 24.95 -37.41 14.49
CA LYS A 70 23.92 -38.41 14.83
C LYS A 70 23.01 -38.00 15.99
N ALA A 71 22.88 -36.70 16.24
CA ALA A 71 22.02 -36.14 17.27
C ALA A 71 20.60 -35.88 16.73
N PHE A 72 19.91 -36.93 16.29
CA PHE A 72 18.65 -36.80 15.54
C PHE A 72 17.53 -36.11 16.32
N ASP A 73 17.40 -36.37 17.63
CA ASP A 73 16.40 -35.69 18.47
C ASP A 73 16.70 -34.20 18.61
N VAL A 74 17.98 -33.82 18.75
CA VAL A 74 18.41 -32.41 18.78
C VAL A 74 18.14 -31.75 17.43
N ALA A 75 18.34 -32.45 16.31
CA ALA A 75 18.05 -31.92 14.99
C ALA A 75 16.55 -31.63 14.83
N ARG A 76 15.68 -32.55 15.28
CA ARG A 76 14.22 -32.34 15.29
C ARG A 76 13.84 -31.12 16.13
N GLU A 77 14.35 -31.01 17.35
CA GLU A 77 14.07 -29.86 18.22
C GLU A 77 14.63 -28.55 17.65
N TYR A 78 15.78 -28.59 17.00
CA TYR A 78 16.37 -27.43 16.35
C TYR A 78 15.51 -26.94 15.18
N VAL A 79 15.02 -27.85 14.33
CA VAL A 79 14.09 -27.51 13.23
C VAL A 79 12.80 -26.91 13.78
N THR A 80 12.22 -27.50 14.83
CA THR A 80 11.02 -26.97 15.51
C THR A 80 11.28 -25.57 16.09
N TYR A 81 12.41 -25.39 16.78
CA TYR A 81 12.82 -24.10 17.32
C TYR A 81 13.01 -23.07 16.22
N ARG A 82 13.70 -23.42 15.12
CA ARG A 82 13.90 -22.53 13.97
C ARG A 82 12.56 -22.08 13.42
N LYS A 83 11.67 -23.00 13.04
CA LYS A 83 10.33 -22.68 12.50
C LYS A 83 9.53 -21.76 13.42
N ALA A 84 9.58 -22.01 14.74
CA ALA A 84 8.92 -21.16 15.73
C ALA A 84 9.51 -19.75 15.87
N HIS A 85 10.70 -19.48 15.30
CA HIS A 85 11.39 -18.19 15.32
C HIS A 85 11.60 -17.61 13.91
N GLU A 86 11.05 -18.21 12.86
CA GLU A 86 11.00 -17.59 11.55
C GLU A 86 10.06 -16.38 11.59
N PRO A 87 10.33 -15.30 10.81
CA PRO A 87 9.39 -14.21 10.65
C PRO A 87 8.03 -14.75 10.20
N ASP A 88 7.00 -14.24 10.84
CA ASP A 88 5.61 -14.52 10.56
C ASP A 88 4.88 -13.22 10.87
N ILE A 89 4.41 -12.55 9.82
CA ILE A 89 3.77 -11.23 9.92
C ILE A 89 2.47 -11.29 10.74
N PHE A 90 1.84 -12.47 10.85
CA PHE A 90 0.63 -12.69 11.63
C PHE A 90 0.93 -13.02 13.11
N ARG A 91 2.16 -13.39 13.46
CA ARG A 91 2.52 -13.74 14.84
C ARG A 91 2.71 -12.47 15.70
N PRO A 92 2.05 -12.34 16.86
CA PRO A 92 2.23 -11.19 17.75
C PRO A 92 3.67 -10.96 18.18
N ARG A 93 4.07 -9.69 18.25
CA ARG A 93 5.32 -9.26 18.90
C ARG A 93 5.06 -8.10 19.85
N GLU A 94 5.24 -8.33 21.15
CA GLU A 94 5.01 -7.31 22.18
C GLU A 94 6.11 -6.24 22.24
N ASN A 95 7.37 -6.62 22.01
CA ASN A 95 8.48 -5.69 22.07
C ASN A 95 8.45 -4.71 20.89
N TYR A 96 8.51 -3.41 21.17
CA TYR A 96 8.56 -2.38 20.14
C TYR A 96 9.77 -2.57 19.22
N LYS A 97 10.96 -2.83 19.78
CA LYS A 97 12.21 -3.07 19.02
C LYS A 97 12.88 -4.39 19.40
N PRO A 98 13.70 -4.97 18.51
CA PRO A 98 13.94 -4.57 17.13
C PRO A 98 12.74 -4.86 16.21
N PHE A 99 12.62 -4.12 15.10
CA PHE A 99 11.60 -4.38 14.08
C PHE A 99 11.96 -5.63 13.27
N GLU A 100 10.96 -6.45 12.94
CA GLU A 100 11.09 -7.59 12.03
C GLU A 100 11.04 -7.11 10.57
N TYR A 101 10.23 -6.08 10.30
CA TYR A 101 10.09 -5.45 8.98
C TYR A 101 10.49 -3.97 9.05
N PRO A 102 11.78 -3.64 9.24
CA PRO A 102 12.22 -2.27 9.44
C PRO A 102 11.90 -1.34 8.25
N HIS A 103 11.82 -1.88 7.04
CA HIS A 103 11.49 -1.14 5.82
C HIS A 103 10.06 -0.61 5.83
N PHE A 104 9.11 -1.21 6.55
CA PHE A 104 7.73 -0.69 6.65
C PHE A 104 7.67 0.73 7.20
N LYS A 105 8.63 1.11 8.05
CA LYS A 105 8.69 2.46 8.62
C LYS A 105 8.76 3.56 7.55
N GLN A 106 9.33 3.26 6.39
CA GLN A 106 9.49 4.26 5.31
C GLN A 106 8.15 4.79 4.79
N TYR A 107 7.08 3.99 4.84
CA TYR A 107 5.74 4.40 4.39
C TYR A 107 5.10 5.41 5.34
N MET A 108 5.27 5.19 6.65
CA MET A 108 4.89 6.18 7.65
C MET A 108 5.70 7.47 7.49
N ASP A 109 7.01 7.35 7.29
CA ASP A 109 7.88 8.52 7.09
C ASP A 109 7.53 9.29 5.80
N ALA A 110 7.10 8.59 4.74
CA ALA A 110 6.65 9.20 3.48
C ALA A 110 5.38 10.04 3.67
N VAL A 111 4.33 9.49 4.31
CA VAL A 111 3.09 10.23 4.59
C VAL A 111 3.34 11.41 5.53
N HIS A 112 4.20 11.25 6.54
CA HIS A 112 4.55 12.38 7.42
C HIS A 112 5.30 13.51 6.69
N GLN A 113 6.10 13.19 5.69
CA GLN A 113 6.82 14.18 4.89
C GLN A 113 5.92 14.86 3.86
N ALA A 114 4.95 14.13 3.33
CA ALA A 114 3.93 14.62 2.40
C ALA A 114 2.70 15.23 3.11
N PHE A 115 2.73 15.36 4.44
CA PHE A 115 1.59 15.80 5.23
C PHE A 115 1.04 17.16 4.76
N TRP A 116 -0.27 17.22 4.59
CA TRP A 116 -1.02 18.41 4.19
C TRP A 116 -2.36 18.46 4.93
N VAL A 117 -2.99 19.63 4.95
CA VAL A 117 -4.40 19.80 5.35
C VAL A 117 -5.11 20.73 4.37
N VAL A 118 -6.41 20.53 4.19
CA VAL A 118 -7.21 21.27 3.21
C VAL A 118 -7.14 22.79 3.37
N ASP A 119 -7.00 23.29 4.61
CA ASP A 119 -6.89 24.72 4.92
C ASP A 119 -5.61 25.38 4.38
N GLU A 120 -4.61 24.60 3.96
CA GLU A 120 -3.38 25.13 3.35
C GLU A 120 -3.58 25.54 1.88
N PHE A 121 -4.68 25.13 1.25
CA PHE A 121 -4.99 25.39 -0.15
C PHE A 121 -5.96 26.57 -0.31
N ASN A 122 -5.89 27.24 -1.47
CA ASN A 122 -6.80 28.33 -1.82
C ASN A 122 -7.68 27.94 -3.00
N PHE A 123 -8.99 27.93 -2.77
CA PHE A 123 -10.00 27.51 -3.75
C PHE A 123 -10.72 28.67 -4.44
N THR A 124 -10.43 29.92 -4.07
CA THR A 124 -11.21 31.11 -4.52
C THR A 124 -11.32 31.19 -6.04
N ALA A 125 -10.20 31.04 -6.75
CA ALA A 125 -10.18 31.06 -8.21
C ALA A 125 -10.92 29.85 -8.79
N SER A 126 -10.69 28.65 -8.25
CA SER A 126 -11.31 27.42 -8.72
C SER A 126 -12.83 27.41 -8.57
N ILE A 127 -13.36 28.00 -7.49
CA ILE A 127 -14.80 28.17 -7.28
C ILE A 127 -15.38 29.12 -8.34
N GLN A 128 -14.72 30.26 -8.59
CA GLN A 128 -15.16 31.22 -9.60
C GLN A 128 -15.16 30.59 -11.01
N GLU A 129 -14.07 29.91 -11.36
CA GLU A 129 -13.91 29.19 -12.63
C GLU A 129 -15.02 28.16 -12.84
N TYR A 130 -15.31 27.35 -11.81
CA TYR A 130 -16.38 26.35 -11.83
C TYR A 130 -17.76 26.95 -12.14
N HIS A 131 -18.10 28.06 -11.49
CA HIS A 131 -19.42 28.69 -11.64
C HIS A 131 -19.57 29.54 -12.91
N SER A 132 -18.49 30.14 -13.42
CA SER A 132 -18.60 31.20 -14.45
C SER A 132 -17.87 30.91 -15.76
N GLU A 133 -16.86 30.04 -15.76
CA GLU A 133 -15.94 29.88 -16.91
C GLU A 133 -16.05 28.51 -17.58
N LEU A 134 -16.36 27.45 -16.81
CA LEU A 134 -16.57 26.12 -17.37
C LEU A 134 -17.82 26.06 -18.26
N SER A 135 -17.70 25.36 -19.38
CA SER A 135 -18.86 24.96 -20.18
C SER A 135 -19.76 24.01 -19.39
N GLU A 136 -21.02 23.84 -19.84
CA GLU A 136 -21.97 22.96 -19.17
C GLU A 136 -21.47 21.50 -19.13
N ASN A 137 -20.82 21.02 -20.20
CA ASN A 137 -20.23 19.68 -20.23
C ASN A 137 -19.07 19.55 -19.23
N GLU A 138 -18.14 20.51 -19.24
CA GLU A 138 -17.02 20.52 -18.30
C GLU A 138 -17.48 20.57 -16.84
N ARG A 139 -18.47 21.41 -16.53
CA ARG A 139 -19.05 21.50 -15.19
C ARG A 139 -19.67 20.18 -14.76
N GLN A 140 -20.42 19.52 -15.65
CA GLN A 140 -20.99 18.20 -15.39
C GLN A 140 -19.91 17.15 -15.12
N VAL A 141 -18.86 17.11 -15.93
CA VAL A 141 -17.73 16.17 -15.74
C VAL A 141 -17.07 16.42 -14.37
N ILE A 142 -16.79 17.67 -14.02
CA ILE A 142 -16.22 18.02 -12.71
C ILE A 142 -17.14 17.62 -11.56
N GLN A 143 -18.43 17.94 -11.66
CA GLN A 143 -19.41 17.59 -10.63
C GLN A 143 -19.47 16.08 -10.40
N ARG A 144 -19.58 15.29 -11.46
CA ARG A 144 -19.65 13.82 -11.37
C ARG A 144 -18.33 13.21 -10.88
N THR A 145 -17.21 13.78 -11.30
CA THR A 145 -15.86 13.40 -10.84
C THR A 145 -15.71 13.63 -9.34
N MET A 146 -16.09 14.82 -8.84
CA MET A 146 -16.05 15.14 -7.40
C MET A 146 -16.96 14.22 -6.59
N LEU A 147 -18.19 13.99 -7.05
CA LEU A 147 -19.13 13.08 -6.40
C LEU A 147 -18.60 11.63 -6.32
N ALA A 148 -17.95 11.15 -7.39
CA ALA A 148 -17.34 9.82 -7.43
C ALA A 148 -16.13 9.70 -6.48
N ILE A 149 -15.31 10.75 -6.34
CA ILE A 149 -14.20 10.76 -5.38
C ILE A 149 -14.76 10.75 -3.95
N SER A 150 -15.63 11.71 -3.63
CA SER A 150 -16.19 11.88 -2.29
C SER A 150 -16.97 10.65 -1.83
N GLN A 151 -17.55 9.86 -2.74
CA GLN A 151 -18.18 8.59 -2.39
C GLN A 151 -17.21 7.64 -1.67
N ILE A 152 -15.97 7.51 -2.16
CA ILE A 152 -14.97 6.70 -1.50
C ILE A 152 -14.44 7.44 -0.27
N GLU A 153 -13.98 8.68 -0.44
CA GLU A 153 -13.23 9.38 0.61
C GLU A 153 -14.08 9.74 1.83
N ALA A 154 -15.34 10.10 1.64
CA ALA A 154 -16.20 10.60 2.71
C ALA A 154 -17.32 9.62 3.13
N ARG A 155 -17.71 8.64 2.29
CA ARG A 155 -18.74 7.64 2.66
C ARG A 155 -18.19 6.23 2.89
N PHE A 156 -17.16 5.82 2.16
CA PHE A 156 -16.55 4.51 2.39
C PHE A 156 -15.65 4.61 3.62
N VAL A 157 -16.12 4.07 4.75
CA VAL A 157 -15.39 4.12 6.01
C VAL A 157 -14.07 3.34 5.89
N LYS A 158 -12.97 4.03 5.56
CA LYS A 158 -11.62 3.49 5.43
C LYS A 158 -10.97 3.18 6.79
N THR A 159 -11.69 2.47 7.66
CA THR A 159 -11.12 1.92 8.91
C THR A 159 -10.17 0.74 8.68
N PHE A 160 -9.93 0.35 7.42
CA PHE A 160 -9.11 -0.79 7.05
C PHE A 160 -7.69 -0.66 7.60
N TRP A 161 -7.01 0.46 7.30
CA TRP A 161 -5.64 0.70 7.76
C TRP A 161 -5.52 0.74 9.29
N GLY A 162 -6.50 1.35 9.97
CA GLY A 162 -6.51 1.42 11.44
C GLY A 162 -6.73 0.08 12.14
N LYS A 163 -7.33 -0.89 11.46
CA LYS A 163 -7.57 -2.25 11.98
C LYS A 163 -6.52 -3.26 11.55
N LEU A 164 -5.50 -2.83 10.81
CA LEU A 164 -4.48 -3.72 10.27
C LEU A 164 -3.74 -4.50 11.39
N TYR A 165 -3.52 -3.84 12.54
CA TYR A 165 -2.86 -4.45 13.71
C TYR A 165 -3.64 -5.63 14.31
N ASP A 166 -4.97 -5.68 14.17
CA ASP A 166 -5.79 -6.77 14.70
C ASP A 166 -5.43 -8.12 14.05
N ARG A 167 -4.88 -8.08 12.83
CA ARG A 167 -4.50 -9.26 12.04
C ARG A 167 -2.99 -9.36 11.80
N LEU A 168 -2.30 -8.22 11.75
CA LEU A 168 -0.84 -8.12 11.61
C LEU A 168 -0.26 -7.47 12.89
N PRO A 169 -0.20 -8.21 14.02
CA PRO A 169 0.14 -7.68 15.34
C PRO A 169 1.64 -7.36 15.50
N LYS A 170 2.12 -6.39 14.72
CA LYS A 170 3.50 -5.89 14.68
C LYS A 170 3.50 -4.39 14.98
N PRO A 171 4.34 -3.90 15.91
CA PRO A 171 4.44 -2.47 16.22
C PRO A 171 4.70 -1.57 15.00
N GLU A 172 5.58 -1.97 14.09
CA GLU A 172 5.87 -1.24 12.85
C GLU A 172 4.70 -1.19 11.87
N VAL A 173 3.79 -2.18 11.92
CA VAL A 173 2.55 -2.17 11.14
C VAL A 173 1.51 -1.26 11.81
N ALA A 174 1.44 -1.26 13.14
CA ALA A 174 0.58 -0.35 13.89
C ALA A 174 0.94 1.12 13.65
N ASP A 175 2.23 1.44 13.65
CA ASP A 175 2.74 2.79 13.40
C ASP A 175 2.28 3.31 12.01
N VAL A 176 2.40 2.48 10.96
CA VAL A 176 1.94 2.84 9.60
C VAL A 176 0.41 2.92 9.53
N GLY A 177 -0.29 1.93 10.08
CA GLY A 177 -1.76 1.90 10.07
C GLY A 177 -2.40 3.10 10.78
N ALA A 178 -1.79 3.58 11.87
CA ALA A 178 -2.22 4.79 12.56
C ALA A 178 -1.98 6.05 11.72
N ALA A 179 -0.82 6.17 11.06
CA ALA A 179 -0.52 7.31 10.19
C ALA A 179 -1.47 7.37 8.98
N PHE A 180 -1.72 6.24 8.33
CA PHE A 180 -2.65 6.17 7.20
C PHE A 180 -4.08 6.48 7.65
N SER A 181 -4.53 5.96 8.80
CA SER A 181 -5.86 6.29 9.34
C SER A 181 -6.05 7.79 9.56
N ASN A 182 -5.01 8.50 9.98
CA ASN A 182 -5.06 9.96 10.10
C ASN A 182 -5.14 10.64 8.72
N ASN A 183 -4.40 10.14 7.74
CA ASN A 183 -4.44 10.64 6.37
C ASN A 183 -5.82 10.49 5.73
N GLU A 184 -6.50 9.35 5.94
CA GLU A 184 -7.89 9.16 5.50
C GLU A 184 -8.86 10.17 6.11
N SER A 185 -8.66 10.55 7.37
CA SER A 185 -9.48 11.58 8.00
C SER A 185 -9.24 12.96 7.36
N ILE A 186 -8.03 13.23 6.90
CA ILE A 186 -7.69 14.47 6.17
C ILE A 186 -8.38 14.46 4.80
N HIS A 187 -8.31 13.35 4.07
CA HIS A 187 -8.96 13.21 2.76
C HIS A 187 -10.48 13.40 2.88
N ALA A 188 -11.12 12.69 3.81
CA ALA A 188 -12.56 12.82 4.07
C ALA A 188 -12.96 14.27 4.37
N THR A 189 -12.18 14.97 5.20
CA THR A 189 -12.40 16.39 5.53
C THR A 189 -12.23 17.28 4.30
N ALA A 190 -11.19 17.06 3.51
CA ALA A 190 -10.89 17.86 2.33
C ALA A 190 -12.00 17.76 1.29
N TYR A 191 -12.43 16.55 0.94
CA TYR A 191 -13.47 16.33 -0.04
C TYR A 191 -14.85 16.76 0.46
N SER A 192 -15.12 16.64 1.77
CA SER A 192 -16.33 17.21 2.38
C SER A 192 -16.38 18.74 2.23
N GLN A 193 -15.29 19.43 2.52
CA GLN A 193 -15.23 20.89 2.37
C GLN A 193 -15.34 21.33 0.90
N LEU A 194 -14.69 20.62 -0.02
CA LEU A 194 -14.78 20.91 -1.45
C LEU A 194 -16.22 20.77 -1.98
N LEU A 195 -16.97 19.76 -1.53
CA LEU A 195 -18.39 19.62 -1.87
C LEU A 195 -19.21 20.81 -1.36
N GLU A 196 -18.94 21.28 -0.15
CA GLU A 196 -19.61 22.45 0.42
C GLU A 196 -19.32 23.71 -0.40
N TYR A 197 -18.05 23.98 -0.71
CA TYR A 197 -17.65 25.15 -1.49
C TYR A 197 -18.22 25.18 -2.92
N LEU A 198 -18.41 24.00 -3.52
CA LEU A 198 -18.98 23.88 -4.86
C LEU A 198 -20.51 23.77 -4.87
N GLY A 199 -21.16 23.74 -3.69
CA GLY A 199 -22.62 23.64 -3.56
C GLY A 199 -23.19 22.27 -3.94
N MET A 200 -22.45 21.19 -3.66
CA MET A 200 -22.79 19.82 -4.08
C MET A 200 -23.36 18.94 -2.96
N ASN A 201 -23.64 19.48 -1.78
CA ASN A 201 -24.07 18.69 -0.60
C ASN A 201 -25.35 17.86 -0.85
N GLU A 202 -26.38 18.46 -1.47
CA GLU A 202 -27.63 17.74 -1.77
C GLU A 202 -27.40 16.57 -2.75
N LEU A 203 -26.53 16.77 -3.74
CA LEU A 203 -26.16 15.73 -4.70
C LEU A 203 -25.36 14.61 -4.04
N PHE A 204 -24.56 14.94 -3.02
CA PHE A 204 -23.78 13.98 -2.26
C PHE A 204 -24.65 13.12 -1.32
N GLU A 205 -25.70 13.69 -0.76
CA GLU A 205 -26.70 12.93 -0.01
C GLU A 205 -27.42 11.91 -0.90
N ASP A 206 -27.64 12.25 -2.17
CA ASP A 206 -28.38 11.44 -3.14
C ASP A 206 -27.53 10.40 -3.92
N LEU A 207 -26.27 10.18 -3.55
CA LEU A 207 -25.37 9.27 -4.29
C LEU A 207 -25.89 7.84 -4.44
N ASP A 208 -26.71 7.36 -3.50
CA ASP A 208 -27.23 5.98 -3.53
C ASP A 208 -28.26 5.75 -4.65
N ASN A 209 -28.84 6.83 -5.19
CA ASN A 209 -29.75 6.78 -6.33
C ASN A 209 -29.02 6.72 -7.68
N ILE A 210 -27.68 6.84 -7.68
CA ILE A 210 -26.85 6.75 -8.89
C ILE A 210 -26.40 5.29 -9.05
N ASP A 211 -26.93 4.61 -10.06
CA ASP A 211 -26.78 3.16 -10.22
C ASP A 211 -25.32 2.67 -10.29
N CYS A 212 -24.46 3.34 -11.06
CA CYS A 212 -23.05 2.95 -11.18
C CYS A 212 -22.31 3.10 -9.85
N LEU A 213 -22.61 4.15 -9.08
CA LEU A 213 -22.04 4.41 -7.77
C LEU A 213 -22.54 3.39 -6.74
N ARG A 214 -23.82 3.02 -6.76
CA ARG A 214 -24.35 1.94 -5.91
C ARG A 214 -23.66 0.60 -6.19
N LYS A 215 -23.55 0.22 -7.48
CA LYS A 215 -22.81 -0.99 -7.89
C LYS A 215 -21.36 -0.94 -7.41
N ARG A 216 -20.74 0.25 -7.43
CA ARG A 216 -19.39 0.46 -6.91
C ARG A 216 -19.28 0.06 -5.44
N GLN A 217 -20.14 0.61 -4.60
CA GLN A 217 -20.16 0.27 -3.18
C GLN A 217 -20.37 -1.23 -2.95
N GLU A 218 -21.24 -1.86 -3.75
CA GLU A 218 -21.53 -3.29 -3.64
C GLU A 218 -20.31 -4.17 -3.92
N TYR A 219 -19.46 -3.84 -4.90
CA TYR A 219 -18.24 -4.62 -5.14
C TYR A 219 -17.13 -4.26 -4.15
N LEU A 220 -16.96 -2.98 -3.79
CA LEU A 220 -15.94 -2.54 -2.81
C LEU A 220 -16.16 -3.21 -1.44
N LYS A 221 -17.41 -3.36 -1.01
CA LYS A 221 -17.76 -4.10 0.22
C LYS A 221 -17.37 -5.58 0.18
N ARG A 222 -17.20 -6.19 -1.01
CA ARG A 222 -16.74 -7.59 -1.14
C ARG A 222 -15.23 -7.70 -0.96
N PHE A 223 -14.47 -6.63 -1.21
CA PHE A 223 -13.02 -6.60 -1.02
C PHE A 223 -12.61 -6.41 0.43
N VAL A 224 -13.47 -5.75 1.22
CA VAL A 224 -13.26 -5.56 2.65
C VAL A 224 -14.27 -6.42 3.41
N SER A 225 -13.96 -7.70 3.55
CA SER A 225 -14.83 -8.63 4.30
C SER A 225 -14.70 -8.37 5.81
N PRO A 226 -15.81 -8.07 6.53
CA PRO A 226 -15.77 -7.86 7.98
C PRO A 226 -15.55 -9.16 8.78
N ASN A 227 -15.49 -10.33 8.12
CA ASN A 227 -15.43 -11.65 8.73
C ASN A 227 -14.31 -12.51 8.13
N ASP A 228 -13.11 -11.95 7.94
CA ASP A 228 -11.96 -12.71 7.47
C ASP A 228 -11.58 -13.80 8.49
N SER A 229 -12.15 -14.98 8.29
CA SER A 229 -12.04 -16.10 9.23
C SER A 229 -10.65 -16.74 9.23
N SER A 230 -9.82 -16.49 8.22
CA SER A 230 -8.45 -17.01 8.09
C SER A 230 -7.46 -15.97 7.60
N ASN A 231 -6.17 -16.18 7.86
CA ASN A 231 -5.10 -15.30 7.39
C ASN A 231 -4.99 -15.25 5.85
N LYS A 232 -5.37 -16.34 5.17
CA LYS A 232 -5.41 -16.40 3.71
C LYS A 232 -6.52 -15.52 3.13
N GLU A 233 -7.70 -15.52 3.74
CA GLU A 233 -8.79 -14.62 3.34
C GLU A 233 -8.45 -13.17 3.65
N PHE A 234 -7.84 -12.89 4.81
CA PHE A 234 -7.35 -11.56 5.11
C PHE A 234 -6.30 -11.06 4.12
N MET A 235 -5.36 -11.91 3.71
CA MET A 235 -4.40 -11.58 2.65
C MET A 235 -5.11 -11.22 1.35
N ARG A 236 -6.16 -11.95 0.97
CA ARG A 236 -6.99 -11.61 -0.22
C ARG A 236 -7.66 -10.25 -0.07
N SER A 237 -8.20 -9.93 1.11
CA SER A 237 -8.78 -8.62 1.40
C SER A 237 -7.76 -7.49 1.26
N VAL A 238 -6.56 -7.63 1.84
CA VAL A 238 -5.44 -6.68 1.68
C VAL A 238 -5.08 -6.52 0.20
N LEU A 239 -4.98 -7.62 -0.54
CA LEU A 239 -4.63 -7.61 -1.95
C LEU A 239 -5.64 -6.79 -2.76
N LEU A 240 -6.92 -7.14 -2.66
CA LEU A 240 -7.98 -6.49 -3.44
C LEU A 240 -8.18 -5.03 -3.01
N PHE A 241 -8.11 -4.75 -1.71
CA PHE A 241 -8.19 -3.40 -1.18
C PHE A 241 -7.06 -2.52 -1.71
N SER A 242 -5.81 -2.90 -1.49
CA SER A 242 -4.67 -2.06 -1.87
C SER A 242 -4.49 -1.95 -3.40
N MET A 243 -4.70 -3.05 -4.13
CA MET A 243 -4.43 -3.07 -5.58
C MET A 243 -5.54 -2.45 -6.42
N PHE A 244 -6.79 -2.48 -5.95
CA PHE A 244 -7.94 -2.01 -6.73
C PHE A 244 -8.66 -0.81 -6.11
N VAL A 245 -8.75 -0.73 -4.78
CA VAL A 245 -9.38 0.42 -4.12
C VAL A 245 -8.41 1.59 -4.10
N GLU A 246 -7.29 1.43 -3.39
CA GLU A 246 -6.29 2.50 -3.22
C GLU A 246 -5.63 2.85 -4.56
N ASN A 247 -5.13 1.84 -5.31
CA ASN A 247 -4.31 2.12 -6.51
C ASN A 247 -5.09 2.42 -7.81
N VAL A 248 -6.41 2.20 -7.85
CA VAL A 248 -7.16 2.30 -9.11
C VAL A 248 -8.46 3.08 -8.99
N SER A 249 -9.30 2.76 -8.00
CA SER A 249 -10.69 3.22 -7.99
C SER A 249 -10.78 4.74 -8.11
N LEU A 250 -9.93 5.50 -7.43
CA LEU A 250 -9.95 6.97 -7.44
C LEU A 250 -9.17 7.63 -8.59
N PHE A 251 -8.28 6.89 -9.24
CA PHE A 251 -7.25 7.50 -10.09
C PHE A 251 -7.74 7.91 -11.47
N GLY A 252 -8.86 7.35 -11.94
CA GLY A 252 -9.54 7.86 -13.13
C GLY A 252 -10.05 9.27 -12.87
N GLN A 253 -10.66 9.49 -11.72
CA GLN A 253 -11.19 10.79 -11.31
C GLN A 253 -10.05 11.78 -11.00
N PHE A 254 -8.98 11.32 -10.35
CA PHE A 254 -7.80 12.15 -10.12
C PHE A 254 -7.17 12.62 -11.43
N LEU A 255 -7.00 11.72 -12.41
CA LEU A 255 -6.48 12.07 -13.72
C LEU A 255 -7.37 13.11 -14.42
N ILE A 256 -8.70 12.91 -14.40
CA ILE A 256 -9.65 13.85 -15.00
C ILE A 256 -9.48 15.25 -14.40
N MET A 257 -9.47 15.37 -13.08
CA MET A 257 -9.31 16.65 -12.41
C MET A 257 -7.95 17.30 -12.73
N SER A 258 -6.86 16.54 -12.66
CA SER A 258 -5.52 17.06 -12.96
C SER A 258 -5.36 17.45 -14.44
N CYS A 259 -6.14 16.88 -15.35
CA CYS A 259 -6.15 17.31 -16.76
C CYS A 259 -6.65 18.75 -16.95
N PHE A 260 -7.59 19.23 -16.12
CA PHE A 260 -8.06 20.62 -16.18
C PHE A 260 -6.94 21.61 -15.88
N ASP A 261 -6.10 21.31 -14.90
CA ASP A 261 -4.93 22.10 -14.58
C ASP A 261 -3.85 21.96 -15.67
N ASN A 262 -3.46 20.73 -15.99
CA ASN A 262 -2.36 20.46 -16.93
C ASN A 262 -2.61 21.00 -18.35
N TYR A 263 -3.85 20.96 -18.84
CA TYR A 263 -4.18 21.39 -20.22
C TYR A 263 -4.89 22.73 -20.32
N LYS A 264 -5.63 23.17 -19.30
CA LYS A 264 -6.35 24.46 -19.32
C LYS A 264 -5.84 25.48 -18.30
N ASN A 265 -4.97 25.09 -17.37
CA ASN A 265 -4.54 25.92 -16.24
C ASN A 265 -5.74 26.47 -15.45
N MET A 266 -6.73 25.60 -15.22
CA MET A 266 -7.95 25.88 -14.47
C MET A 266 -8.08 24.91 -13.29
N LEU A 267 -8.85 25.29 -12.29
CA LEU A 267 -9.14 24.51 -11.08
C LEU A 267 -7.89 24.15 -10.27
N VAL A 268 -6.84 24.97 -10.35
CA VAL A 268 -5.52 24.71 -9.75
C VAL A 268 -5.62 24.40 -8.25
N GLY A 269 -6.46 25.11 -7.49
CA GLY A 269 -6.64 24.87 -6.07
C GLY A 269 -7.19 23.46 -5.77
N ILE A 270 -8.18 23.02 -6.57
CA ILE A 270 -8.77 21.68 -6.46
C ILE A 270 -7.78 20.62 -6.97
N SER A 271 -7.08 20.90 -8.08
CA SER A 271 -6.04 20.03 -8.65
C SER A 271 -4.93 19.73 -7.64
N ASN A 272 -4.50 20.71 -6.86
CA ASN A 272 -3.47 20.53 -5.83
C ASN A 272 -3.91 19.58 -4.70
N VAL A 273 -5.19 19.65 -4.26
CA VAL A 273 -5.75 18.70 -3.28
C VAL A 273 -5.81 17.30 -3.87
N VAL A 274 -6.28 17.18 -5.11
CA VAL A 274 -6.32 15.90 -5.82
C VAL A 274 -4.93 15.31 -6.01
N GLN A 275 -3.94 16.13 -6.36
CA GLN A 275 -2.55 15.70 -6.47
C GLN A 275 -2.02 15.16 -5.14
N SER A 276 -2.27 15.89 -4.05
CA SER A 276 -1.79 15.50 -2.72
C SER A 276 -2.44 14.17 -2.28
N SER A 277 -3.74 14.02 -2.51
CA SER A 277 -4.48 12.78 -2.25
C SER A 277 -3.96 11.63 -3.13
N ALA A 278 -3.71 11.87 -4.42
CA ALA A 278 -3.18 10.86 -5.34
C ALA A 278 -1.78 10.36 -4.94
N CYS A 279 -0.92 11.24 -4.43
CA CYS A 279 0.39 10.86 -3.87
C CYS A 279 0.22 9.97 -2.63
N ASP A 280 -0.67 10.34 -1.71
CA ASP A 280 -0.94 9.57 -0.50
C ASP A 280 -1.49 8.16 -0.84
N GLU A 281 -2.49 8.08 -1.71
CA GLU A 281 -3.09 6.81 -2.17
C GLU A 281 -2.05 5.91 -2.86
N SER A 282 -1.08 6.48 -3.57
CA SER A 282 0.04 5.71 -4.13
C SER A 282 0.93 5.11 -3.04
N VAL A 283 1.19 5.85 -1.94
CA VAL A 283 1.95 5.32 -0.79
C VAL A 283 1.16 4.21 -0.10
N HIS A 284 -0.16 4.36 0.03
CA HIS A 284 -1.04 3.35 0.60
C HIS A 284 -1.02 2.05 -0.23
N ALA A 285 -1.16 2.16 -1.55
CA ALA A 285 -1.07 1.04 -2.47
C ALA A 285 0.30 0.32 -2.39
N MET A 286 1.40 1.09 -2.34
CA MET A 286 2.75 0.52 -2.23
C MET A 286 2.96 -0.23 -0.91
N PHE A 287 2.45 0.29 0.21
CA PHE A 287 2.53 -0.42 1.49
C PHE A 287 1.72 -1.72 1.46
N GLY A 288 0.52 -1.68 0.87
CA GLY A 288 -0.29 -2.87 0.64
C GLY A 288 0.43 -3.93 -0.19
N ALA A 289 1.06 -3.55 -1.28
CA ALA A 289 1.88 -4.46 -2.09
C ALA A 289 3.05 -5.05 -1.28
N GLU A 290 3.71 -4.25 -0.44
CA GLU A 290 4.80 -4.72 0.42
C GLU A 290 4.33 -5.77 1.44
N ILE A 291 3.14 -5.58 2.03
CA ILE A 291 2.51 -6.58 2.89
C ILE A 291 2.25 -7.86 2.11
N ILE A 292 1.69 -7.77 0.90
CA ILE A 292 1.40 -8.95 0.06
C ILE A 292 2.68 -9.70 -0.32
N ASN A 293 3.73 -8.97 -0.72
CA ASN A 293 5.02 -9.56 -1.04
C ASN A 293 5.68 -10.21 0.19
N THR A 294 5.57 -9.59 1.36
CA THR A 294 6.03 -10.19 2.63
C THR A 294 5.27 -11.48 2.94
N ILE A 295 3.94 -11.49 2.80
CA ILE A 295 3.12 -12.69 3.00
C ILE A 295 3.48 -13.77 1.96
N LYS A 296 3.81 -13.38 0.73
CA LYS A 296 4.25 -14.27 -0.36
C LYS A 296 5.58 -14.95 -0.06
N GLU A 297 6.53 -14.21 0.51
CA GLU A 297 7.81 -14.76 0.96
C GLU A 297 7.63 -15.75 2.11
N GLU A 298 6.75 -15.45 3.06
CA GLU A 298 6.50 -16.29 4.24
C GLU A 298 5.58 -17.48 3.95
N ASN A 299 4.65 -17.35 3.00
CA ASN A 299 3.60 -18.33 2.67
C ASN A 299 3.48 -18.54 1.15
N PRO A 300 4.54 -19.00 0.46
CA PRO A 300 4.53 -19.13 -1.00
C PRO A 300 3.43 -20.07 -1.52
N ASP A 301 3.06 -21.09 -0.73
CA ASP A 301 2.00 -22.05 -1.07
C ASP A 301 0.60 -21.42 -1.17
N TRP A 302 0.41 -20.18 -0.68
CA TRP A 302 -0.87 -19.47 -0.82
C TRP A 302 -1.03 -18.82 -2.20
N PHE A 303 0.08 -18.53 -2.88
CA PHE A 303 0.14 -17.83 -4.17
C PHE A 303 0.06 -18.82 -5.34
N THR A 304 -1.04 -19.56 -5.36
CA THR A 304 -1.35 -20.54 -6.40
C THR A 304 -1.87 -19.89 -7.67
N GLU A 305 -1.82 -20.62 -8.79
CA GLU A 305 -2.47 -20.21 -10.05
C GLU A 305 -3.95 -19.82 -9.87
N ALA A 306 -4.67 -20.54 -8.99
CA ALA A 306 -6.06 -20.22 -8.67
C ALA A 306 -6.21 -18.81 -8.05
N LEU A 307 -5.27 -18.39 -7.19
CA LEU A 307 -5.29 -17.03 -6.63
C LEU A 307 -5.05 -15.99 -7.72
N VAL A 308 -4.08 -16.25 -8.61
CA VAL A 308 -3.78 -15.35 -9.74
C VAL A 308 -5.03 -15.18 -10.62
N GLN A 309 -5.68 -16.30 -10.96
CA GLN A 309 -6.90 -16.28 -11.77
C GLN A 309 -8.05 -15.56 -11.05
N ASP A 310 -8.28 -15.85 -9.77
CA ASP A 310 -9.29 -15.16 -8.95
C ASP A 310 -9.05 -13.64 -8.94
N THR A 311 -7.79 -13.21 -8.78
CA THR A 311 -7.39 -11.79 -8.82
C THR A 311 -7.60 -11.17 -10.20
N HIS A 312 -7.28 -11.89 -11.29
CA HIS A 312 -7.51 -11.41 -12.66
C HIS A 312 -9.01 -11.23 -12.95
N ASP A 313 -9.86 -12.12 -12.45
CA ASP A 313 -11.31 -12.00 -12.64
C ASP A 313 -11.88 -10.85 -11.80
N ALA A 314 -11.41 -10.66 -10.56
CA ALA A 314 -11.73 -9.48 -9.76
C ALA A 314 -11.25 -8.17 -10.41
N CYS A 315 -10.09 -8.19 -11.07
CA CYS A 315 -9.55 -7.06 -11.82
C CYS A 315 -10.47 -6.65 -12.97
N LYS A 316 -10.96 -7.62 -13.77
CA LYS A 316 -11.91 -7.36 -14.86
C LYS A 316 -13.24 -6.79 -14.35
N VAL A 317 -13.79 -7.38 -13.27
CA VAL A 317 -15.03 -6.88 -12.66
C VAL A 317 -14.85 -5.44 -12.15
N SER A 318 -13.69 -5.13 -11.55
CA SER A 318 -13.38 -3.77 -11.09
C SER A 318 -13.26 -2.79 -12.27
N MET A 319 -12.60 -3.20 -13.35
CA MET A 319 -12.48 -2.41 -14.58
C MET A 319 -13.84 -2.13 -15.21
N ASP A 320 -14.75 -3.10 -15.24
CA ASP A 320 -16.10 -2.92 -15.77
C ASP A 320 -16.89 -1.92 -14.91
N ALA A 321 -16.80 -2.04 -13.58
CA ALA A 321 -17.49 -1.13 -12.67
C ALA A 321 -16.96 0.32 -12.77
N GLU A 322 -15.64 0.51 -12.80
CA GLU A 322 -15.04 1.83 -13.00
C GLU A 322 -15.31 2.38 -14.41
N SER A 323 -15.44 1.51 -15.42
CA SER A 323 -15.87 1.91 -16.77
C SER A 323 -17.28 2.46 -16.80
N GLU A 324 -18.23 1.86 -16.07
CA GLU A 324 -19.60 2.37 -15.94
C GLU A 324 -19.61 3.75 -15.24
N ILE A 325 -18.72 3.98 -14.28
CA ILE A 325 -18.57 5.28 -13.62
C ILE A 325 -18.03 6.31 -14.61
N LEU A 326 -17.05 5.97 -15.44
CA LEU A 326 -16.56 6.86 -16.49
C LEU A 326 -17.61 7.13 -17.58
N ASP A 327 -18.42 6.13 -17.93
CA ASP A 327 -19.56 6.32 -18.84
C ASP A 327 -20.57 7.32 -18.26
N TRP A 328 -20.80 7.27 -16.95
CA TRP A 328 -21.59 8.27 -16.25
C TRP A 328 -20.89 9.63 -16.20
N ILE A 329 -19.62 9.73 -15.82
CA ILE A 329 -18.92 11.02 -15.73
C ILE A 329 -18.94 11.77 -17.07
N PHE A 330 -18.74 11.07 -18.18
CA PHE A 330 -18.71 11.62 -19.54
C PHE A 330 -20.03 11.51 -20.32
N GLU A 331 -21.19 11.39 -19.65
CA GLU A 331 -22.49 11.26 -20.34
C GLU A 331 -22.78 12.47 -21.26
N GLY A 332 -22.34 13.67 -20.87
CA GLY A 332 -22.45 14.89 -21.67
C GLY A 332 -21.49 14.97 -22.87
N GLY A 333 -20.57 14.01 -23.01
CA GLY A 333 -19.57 13.94 -24.07
C GLY A 333 -18.13 14.08 -23.56
N ASP A 334 -17.17 13.73 -24.43
CA ASP A 334 -15.74 13.85 -24.16
C ASP A 334 -15.31 15.33 -23.98
N LEU A 335 -14.19 15.54 -23.29
CA LEU A 335 -13.54 16.83 -23.21
C LEU A 335 -12.52 16.97 -24.34
N ASP A 336 -12.32 18.18 -24.86
CA ASP A 336 -11.43 18.43 -26.01
C ASP A 336 -9.98 17.96 -25.77
N PHE A 337 -9.55 17.93 -24.51
CA PHE A 337 -8.19 17.55 -24.10
C PHE A 337 -8.09 16.12 -23.53
N VAL A 338 -9.21 15.52 -23.12
CA VAL A 338 -9.24 14.16 -22.57
C VAL A 338 -10.57 13.46 -22.88
N SER A 339 -10.48 12.29 -23.51
CA SER A 339 -11.64 11.46 -23.82
C SER A 339 -11.83 10.35 -22.78
N LYS A 340 -13.08 9.88 -22.66
CA LYS A 340 -13.43 8.75 -21.80
C LYS A 340 -12.59 7.50 -22.09
N GLU A 341 -12.39 7.18 -23.37
CA GLU A 341 -11.64 5.97 -23.76
C GLU A 341 -10.16 6.07 -23.40
N GLU A 342 -9.57 7.27 -23.42
CA GLU A 342 -8.20 7.49 -22.93
C GLU A 342 -8.12 7.26 -21.42
N VAL A 343 -9.10 7.72 -20.63
CA VAL A 343 -9.13 7.49 -19.17
C VAL A 343 -9.36 5.99 -18.86
N LYS A 344 -10.22 5.30 -19.61
CA LYS A 344 -10.39 3.84 -19.48
C LYS A 344 -9.08 3.09 -19.78
N ASP A 345 -8.37 3.48 -20.83
CA ASP A 345 -7.09 2.86 -21.18
C ASP A 345 -6.00 3.15 -20.13
N TYR A 346 -6.03 4.34 -19.53
CA TYR A 346 -5.20 4.68 -18.38
C TYR A 346 -5.51 3.80 -17.15
N LEU A 347 -6.79 3.52 -16.85
CA LEU A 347 -7.14 2.61 -15.77
C LEU A 347 -6.63 1.18 -16.03
N ARG A 348 -6.71 0.69 -17.28
CA ARG A 348 -6.11 -0.61 -17.65
C ARG A 348 -4.61 -0.64 -17.35
N TRP A 349 -3.91 0.45 -17.64
CA TRP A 349 -2.49 0.58 -17.31
C TRP A 349 -2.23 0.52 -15.81
N ARG A 350 -3.03 1.24 -15.01
CA ARG A 350 -2.96 1.21 -13.55
C ARG A 350 -3.25 -0.18 -12.98
N PHE A 351 -4.24 -0.90 -13.51
CA PHE A 351 -4.49 -2.30 -13.12
C PHE A 351 -3.29 -3.22 -13.41
N ASN A 352 -2.66 -3.10 -14.59
CA ASN A 352 -1.45 -3.86 -14.90
C ASN A 352 -0.30 -3.50 -13.95
N LYS A 353 -0.15 -2.22 -13.59
CA LYS A 353 0.84 -1.77 -12.59
C LYS A 353 0.58 -2.40 -11.22
N SER A 354 -0.68 -2.48 -10.78
CA SER A 354 -1.03 -3.19 -9.55
C SER A 354 -0.62 -4.68 -9.61
N MET A 355 -0.85 -5.36 -10.74
CA MET A 355 -0.41 -6.76 -10.90
C MET A 355 1.12 -6.87 -10.85
N GLU A 356 1.83 -5.97 -11.52
CA GLU A 356 3.29 -5.93 -11.54
C GLU A 356 3.87 -5.79 -10.12
N MET A 357 3.29 -4.92 -9.28
CA MET A 357 3.73 -4.67 -7.90
C MET A 357 3.73 -5.93 -7.01
N ILE A 358 2.87 -6.90 -7.29
CA ILE A 358 2.78 -8.18 -6.56
C ILE A 358 3.36 -9.36 -7.35
N GLY A 359 3.96 -9.08 -8.51
CA GLY A 359 4.58 -10.04 -9.42
C GLY A 359 3.57 -10.97 -10.11
N PHE A 360 2.38 -10.47 -10.42
CA PHE A 360 1.36 -11.16 -11.21
C PHE A 360 1.42 -10.72 -12.69
N PRO A 361 0.98 -11.57 -13.64
CA PRO A 361 0.95 -11.22 -15.05
C PRO A 361 -0.03 -10.07 -15.35
N GLU A 362 0.23 -9.34 -16.44
CA GLU A 362 -0.67 -8.30 -16.91
C GLU A 362 -2.03 -8.88 -17.37
N VAL A 363 -3.10 -8.09 -17.21
CA VAL A 363 -4.48 -8.50 -17.54
C VAL A 363 -4.95 -7.86 -18.85
N PHE A 364 -4.54 -6.63 -19.11
CA PHE A 364 -5.05 -5.81 -20.22
C PHE A 364 -3.96 -5.43 -21.21
N GLU A 365 -4.34 -5.26 -22.47
CA GLU A 365 -3.50 -4.54 -23.43
C GLU A 365 -3.73 -3.04 -23.29
N VAL A 366 -2.64 -2.26 -23.33
CA VAL A 366 -2.64 -0.80 -23.12
C VAL A 366 -1.95 -0.12 -24.29
N GLN A 367 -2.52 0.96 -24.80
CA GLN A 367 -1.98 1.67 -25.94
C GLN A 367 -0.78 2.54 -25.53
N ASP A 368 0.32 2.49 -26.30
CA ASP A 368 1.53 3.25 -25.96
C ASP A 368 1.30 4.77 -25.96
N LYS A 369 0.43 5.28 -26.85
CA LYS A 369 0.04 6.70 -26.85
C LYS A 369 -0.62 7.16 -25.54
N THR A 370 -1.32 6.27 -24.85
CA THR A 370 -1.96 6.57 -23.55
C THR A 370 -0.89 6.72 -22.47
N LYS A 371 0.08 5.80 -22.45
CA LYS A 371 1.23 5.86 -21.54
C LYS A 371 2.03 7.13 -21.75
N GLU A 372 2.31 7.49 -23.01
CA GLU A 372 3.01 8.72 -23.36
C GLU A 372 2.23 9.98 -22.93
N LYS A 373 0.91 10.03 -23.22
CA LYS A 373 0.06 11.18 -22.91
C LYS A 373 -0.05 11.44 -21.40
N PHE A 374 -0.17 10.40 -20.59
CA PHE A 374 -0.39 10.51 -19.15
C PHE A 374 0.84 10.23 -18.28
N GLN A 375 2.03 10.13 -18.90
CA GLN A 375 3.27 9.93 -18.16
C GLN A 375 3.53 11.03 -17.13
N TRP A 376 3.14 12.28 -17.44
CA TRP A 376 3.27 13.41 -16.52
C TRP A 376 2.52 13.16 -15.20
N PHE A 377 1.34 12.53 -15.27
CA PHE A 377 0.53 12.25 -14.10
C PHE A 377 1.15 11.14 -13.24
N GLU A 378 1.74 10.09 -13.84
CA GLU A 378 2.51 9.10 -13.07
C GLU A 378 3.74 9.71 -12.39
N ILE A 379 4.46 10.60 -13.07
CA ILE A 379 5.62 11.28 -12.47
C ILE A 379 5.17 12.14 -11.29
N GLN A 380 4.04 12.82 -11.43
CA GLN A 380 3.43 13.64 -10.39
C GLN A 380 3.01 12.82 -9.17
N VAL A 381 2.30 11.71 -9.38
CA VAL A 381 1.85 10.80 -8.31
C VAL A 381 3.05 10.15 -7.59
N ASN A 382 4.10 9.80 -8.30
CA ASN A 382 5.31 9.19 -7.72
C ASN A 382 6.34 10.23 -7.20
N SER A 383 5.99 11.51 -7.14
CA SER A 383 6.94 12.56 -6.78
C SER A 383 7.36 12.52 -5.31
N THR A 384 6.51 12.02 -4.41
CA THR A 384 6.77 11.88 -2.97
C THR A 384 7.56 10.62 -2.60
N THR A 385 7.63 9.63 -3.50
CA THR A 385 8.25 8.31 -3.27
C THR A 385 9.66 8.17 -3.87
N ASN A 386 10.13 9.18 -4.60
CA ASN A 386 11.39 9.13 -5.33
C ASN A 386 12.60 9.32 -4.38
N PRO A 387 13.65 8.47 -4.39
CA PRO A 387 14.86 8.62 -3.56
C PRO A 387 15.49 10.03 -3.62
N ASP A 388 15.39 10.71 -4.77
CA ASP A 388 15.89 12.07 -4.98
C ASP A 388 15.00 13.18 -4.37
N PHE A 389 13.74 12.87 -4.03
CA PHE A 389 12.89 13.74 -3.21
C PHE A 389 13.46 13.84 -1.78
N PHE A 390 14.00 12.75 -1.23
CA PHE A 390 14.64 12.73 0.11
C PHE A 390 15.94 13.56 0.18
N ALA A 391 16.56 13.90 -0.95
CA ALA A 391 17.77 14.74 -1.02
C ALA A 391 17.48 16.23 -1.21
N ARG A 392 16.28 16.58 -1.71
CA ARG A 392 15.86 17.98 -1.88
C ARG A 392 15.01 18.38 -0.69
N LYS A 393 15.61 19.07 0.29
CA LYS A 393 14.82 19.91 1.20
C LYS A 393 13.92 20.79 0.34
N ASN A 394 12.61 20.62 0.45
CA ASN A 394 11.64 21.53 -0.15
C ASN A 394 12.04 22.95 0.23
N VAL A 395 12.44 23.75 -0.76
CA VAL A 395 12.88 25.13 -0.56
C VAL A 395 11.67 26.08 -0.48
N ASN A 396 10.44 25.56 -0.59
CA ASN A 396 9.22 26.35 -0.52
C ASN A 396 8.27 25.79 0.54
N TYR A 397 8.46 26.19 1.80
CA TYR A 397 7.44 26.83 2.63
C TYR A 397 7.91 26.96 4.08
N THR A 398 7.71 28.12 4.67
CA THR A 398 7.81 28.31 6.13
C THR A 398 6.45 28.00 6.70
N LYS A 399 6.32 26.89 7.45
CA LYS A 399 5.10 26.54 8.18
C LYS A 399 4.62 27.76 8.97
N VAL A 400 3.47 28.34 8.59
CA VAL A 400 2.91 29.49 9.29
C VAL A 400 2.44 28.99 10.66
N ASN A 401 3.14 29.38 11.71
CA ASN A 401 2.72 29.17 13.09
C ASN A 401 1.46 30.01 13.36
N LYS A 402 0.29 29.45 13.07
CA LYS A 402 -0.95 29.94 13.67
C LYS A 402 -0.98 29.40 15.10
N SER A 403 -0.80 30.26 16.09
CA SER A 403 -0.96 29.88 17.49
C SER A 403 -2.44 29.72 17.79
N PHE A 404 -2.85 28.53 18.23
CA PHE A 404 -4.18 28.31 18.78
C PHE A 404 -4.26 28.93 20.18
N THR A 405 -5.34 29.66 20.47
CA THR A 405 -5.62 30.16 21.83
C THR A 405 -6.57 29.22 22.57
N GLU A 406 -6.69 29.39 23.89
CA GLU A 406 -7.63 28.62 24.72
C GLU A 406 -9.07 28.73 24.21
N ASP A 407 -9.45 29.90 23.68
CA ASP A 407 -10.75 30.14 23.04
C ASP A 407 -10.97 29.38 21.71
N ASP A 408 -9.91 28.85 21.07
CA ASP A 408 -10.03 28.03 19.85
C ASP A 408 -10.28 26.55 20.17
N LEU A 409 -10.04 26.13 21.42
CA LEU A 409 -10.03 24.72 21.84
C LEU A 409 -11.13 24.38 22.87
N PHE A 410 -11.86 25.36 23.40
CA PHE A 410 -12.87 25.19 24.46
C PHE A 410 -14.18 25.91 24.19
#